data_AF-B0VU69-F1
#
_entry.id   AF-B0VU69-F1
#
_cell.length_a   1.000
_cell.length_b   1.000
_cell.length_c   1.000
_cell.angle_alpha   90.00
_cell.angle_beta   90.00
_cell.angle_gamma   90.00
#
_symmetry.space_group_name_H-M   'P 1'
#
loop_
_entity.id
_entity.type
_entity.pdbx_description
1 polymer ?
#
loop_
_entity_poly.entity_id
_entity_poly.type
_entity_poly.pdbx_seq_one_letter_code
_entity_poly.pdbx_strand_id
1 'polypeptide(L)'
;MMMNKYLLLIFLMIPLSIYATSNPYRGGEVNIELKNDTPCFYIDDMEQKGVFSIVLLNLSKNSKDYWSYNSSFDKSYPTKNNCVVLNEKNFNGFKSLKENTPYSVTLGGVKTAYNRDFCITRRSKKLVIQDLRATQCVDRKPSFWDNFKKLFL
;
A
#
# COMPACT_ATOMS: atom_id res chain seq x y z
N MET A 1 4.10 65.75 -4.34
CA MET A 1 4.87 64.85 -5.23
C MET A 1 4.51 63.42 -4.82
N MET A 2 3.54 62.82 -5.51
CA MET A 2 2.99 61.49 -5.17
C MET A 2 3.89 60.40 -5.75
N MET A 3 4.54 59.62 -4.90
CA MET A 3 5.24 58.41 -5.31
C MET A 3 4.20 57.29 -5.41
N ASN A 4 3.78 57.02 -6.64
CA ASN A 4 2.68 56.12 -6.95
C ASN A 4 3.09 54.64 -6.73
N LYS A 5 2.16 53.90 -6.14
CA LYS A 5 2.25 52.50 -5.74
C LYS A 5 2.32 51.60 -6.98
N TYR A 6 3.40 50.84 -7.14
CA TYR A 6 3.39 49.64 -7.96
C TYR A 6 4.11 48.52 -7.22
N LEU A 7 3.38 47.87 -6.30
CA LEU A 7 3.76 46.58 -5.77
C LEU A 7 3.57 45.58 -6.92
N LEU A 8 4.67 45.23 -7.58
CA LEU A 8 4.72 44.26 -8.67
C LEU A 8 4.43 42.87 -8.08
N LEU A 9 3.15 42.50 -8.03
CA LEU A 9 2.70 41.13 -7.77
C LEU A 9 3.05 40.29 -9.01
N ILE A 10 4.28 39.80 -9.05
CA ILE A 10 4.63 38.67 -9.92
C ILE A 10 3.99 37.44 -9.28
N PHE A 11 2.71 37.21 -9.59
CA PHE A 11 2.05 35.95 -9.32
C PHE A 11 2.71 34.93 -10.24
N LEU A 12 3.62 34.16 -9.64
CA LEU A 12 4.41 33.11 -10.24
C LEU A 12 3.46 32.08 -10.87
N MET A 13 3.14 32.26 -12.15
CA MET A 13 2.46 31.28 -13.00
C MET A 13 3.46 30.14 -13.26
N ILE A 14 3.76 29.35 -12.24
CA ILE A 14 4.41 28.05 -12.46
C ILE A 14 3.34 27.16 -13.09
N PRO A 15 3.53 26.64 -14.31
CA PRO A 15 2.72 25.55 -14.79
C PRO A 15 3.07 24.32 -13.95
N LEU A 16 2.32 24.11 -12.87
CA LEU A 16 2.30 22.83 -12.18
C LEU A 16 1.61 21.84 -13.13
N SER A 17 2.40 21.21 -14.00
CA SER A 17 1.96 20.00 -14.70
C SER A 17 1.83 18.89 -13.66
N ILE A 18 0.67 18.85 -13.00
CA ILE A 18 0.28 17.76 -12.11
C ILE A 18 -0.08 16.60 -13.03
N TYR A 19 0.89 15.75 -13.31
CA TYR A 19 0.63 14.45 -13.93
C TYR A 19 -0.03 13.56 -12.88
N ALA A 20 -1.37 13.54 -12.89
CA ALA A 20 -2.12 12.53 -12.16
C ALA A 20 -1.93 11.18 -12.88
N THR A 21 -0.98 10.38 -12.40
CA THR A 21 -0.93 8.97 -12.77
C THR A 21 -2.12 8.28 -12.10
N SER A 22 -3.04 7.75 -12.90
CA SER A 22 -4.15 6.96 -12.37
C SER A 22 -3.62 5.60 -11.96
N ASN A 23 -3.95 5.18 -10.74
CA ASN A 23 -3.73 3.80 -10.31
C ASN A 23 -4.57 2.90 -11.24
N PRO A 24 -3.97 1.92 -11.96
CA PRO A 24 -4.74 1.02 -12.83
C PRO A 24 -5.75 0.17 -12.03
N TYR A 25 -5.55 0.06 -10.72
CA TYR A 25 -6.42 -0.62 -9.78
C TYR A 25 -7.53 0.32 -9.31
N ARG A 26 -8.72 0.17 -9.91
CA ARG A 26 -9.90 1.00 -9.63
C ARG A 26 -10.35 1.01 -8.17
N GLY A 27 -9.99 -0.02 -7.40
CA GLY A 27 -10.30 -0.10 -5.97
C GLY A 27 -9.40 0.77 -5.09
N GLY A 28 -8.19 1.12 -5.56
CA GLY A 28 -7.19 1.81 -4.77
C GLY A 28 -6.15 0.86 -4.19
N GLU A 29 -5.77 1.06 -2.93
CA GLU A 29 -4.63 0.38 -2.31
C GLU A 29 -5.02 -0.78 -1.40
N VAL A 30 -4.19 -1.82 -1.38
CA VAL A 30 -4.23 -2.84 -0.31
C VAL A 30 -3.56 -2.27 0.93
N ASN A 31 -4.26 -2.29 2.04
CA ASN A 31 -3.67 -1.97 3.33
C ASN A 31 -2.90 -3.17 3.89
N ILE A 32 -1.74 -2.86 4.48
CA ILE A 32 -0.86 -3.85 5.10
C ILE A 32 -0.60 -3.39 6.53
N GLU A 33 -0.97 -4.24 7.49
CA GLU A 33 -0.61 -4.07 8.90
C GLU A 33 0.13 -5.29 9.43
N LEU A 34 0.67 -5.18 10.64
CA LEU A 34 1.36 -6.29 11.29
C LEU A 34 0.46 -6.87 12.38
N LYS A 35 0.14 -8.15 12.23
CA LYS A 35 -0.53 -8.94 13.25
C LYS A 35 0.44 -10.02 13.73
N ASN A 36 0.87 -9.91 14.99
CA ASN A 36 1.91 -10.79 15.57
C ASN A 36 3.18 -10.85 14.69
N ASP A 37 3.73 -9.68 14.35
CA ASP A 37 4.94 -9.53 13.52
C ASP A 37 4.84 -10.11 12.10
N THR A 38 3.62 -10.39 11.63
CA THR A 38 3.35 -10.95 10.30
C THR A 38 2.46 -10.01 9.50
N PRO A 39 2.75 -9.75 8.20
CA PRO A 39 1.89 -8.94 7.35
C PRO A 39 0.47 -9.48 7.27
N CYS A 40 -0.51 -8.58 7.33
CA CYS A 40 -1.92 -8.87 7.24
C CYS A 40 -2.58 -7.92 6.24
N PHE A 41 -3.27 -8.49 5.25
CA PHE A 41 -3.79 -7.76 4.10
C PHE A 41 -5.28 -7.48 4.23
N TYR A 42 -5.68 -6.25 3.94
CA TYR A 42 -7.08 -5.82 3.93
C TYR A 42 -7.30 -4.61 3.01
N ILE A 43 -8.55 -4.21 2.85
CA ILE A 43 -8.96 -2.97 2.19
C ILE A 43 -9.91 -2.17 3.09
N ASP A 44 -10.01 -0.87 2.86
CA ASP A 44 -10.95 0.02 3.58
C ASP A 44 -12.33 0.11 2.91
N ASP A 45 -12.57 -0.64 1.83
CA ASP A 45 -13.85 -0.71 1.15
C ASP A 45 -14.75 -1.80 1.76
N MET A 46 -15.71 -1.35 2.57
CA MET A 46 -16.65 -2.21 3.30
C MET A 46 -17.80 -2.73 2.43
N GLU A 47 -17.93 -2.24 1.19
CA GLU A 47 -19.04 -2.59 0.30
C GLU A 47 -18.70 -3.78 -0.62
N GLN A 48 -17.41 -4.11 -0.81
CA GLN A 48 -17.01 -5.25 -1.62
C GLN A 48 -17.38 -6.59 -0.98
N LYS A 49 -18.01 -7.47 -1.76
CA LYS A 49 -18.47 -8.81 -1.33
C LYS A 49 -18.25 -9.85 -2.43
N GLY A 50 -18.32 -11.13 -2.03
CA GLY A 50 -18.26 -12.27 -2.93
C GLY A 50 -16.87 -12.89 -3.02
N VAL A 51 -16.61 -13.57 -4.13
CA VAL A 51 -15.34 -14.27 -4.39
C VAL A 51 -14.23 -13.24 -4.61
N PHE A 52 -13.08 -13.50 -3.99
CA PHE A 52 -11.87 -12.70 -4.18
C PHE A 52 -10.63 -13.59 -4.11
N SER A 53 -9.55 -13.05 -4.66
CA SER A 53 -8.21 -13.59 -4.53
C SER A 53 -7.27 -12.52 -3.99
N ILE A 54 -6.28 -12.97 -3.22
CA ILE A 54 -5.10 -12.19 -2.87
C ILE A 54 -3.93 -12.86 -3.53
N VAL A 55 -3.20 -12.13 -4.37
CA VAL A 55 -2.00 -12.61 -5.06
C VAL A 55 -0.81 -11.81 -4.54
N LEU A 56 0.18 -12.51 -4.02
CA LEU A 56 1.47 -11.97 -3.63
C LEU A 56 2.52 -12.36 -4.67
N LEU A 57 3.16 -11.38 -5.29
CA LEU A 57 4.24 -11.56 -6.26
C LEU A 57 5.56 -11.07 -5.67
N ASN A 58 6.64 -11.83 -5.88
CA ASN A 58 7.99 -11.33 -5.66
C ASN A 58 8.48 -10.63 -6.93
N LEU A 59 8.74 -9.32 -6.83
CA LEU A 59 9.12 -8.45 -7.95
C LEU A 59 10.63 -8.44 -8.24
N SER A 60 11.41 -9.29 -7.58
CA SER A 60 12.83 -9.43 -7.88
C SER A 60 13.06 -9.87 -9.32
N LYS A 61 14.14 -9.37 -9.94
CA LYS A 61 14.53 -9.78 -11.29
C LYS A 61 14.63 -11.30 -11.39
N ASN A 62 13.98 -11.88 -12.40
CA ASN A 62 13.90 -13.33 -12.67
C ASN A 62 13.15 -14.18 -11.63
N SER A 63 12.51 -13.57 -10.64
CA SER A 63 11.64 -14.30 -9.73
C SER A 63 10.39 -14.81 -10.47
N LYS A 64 10.03 -16.06 -10.22
CA LYS A 64 8.72 -16.63 -10.58
C LYS A 64 7.88 -16.94 -9.34
N ASP A 65 8.34 -16.50 -8.17
CA ASP A 65 7.67 -16.78 -6.92
C ASP A 65 6.38 -15.98 -6.83
N TYR A 66 5.28 -16.70 -6.68
CA TYR A 66 3.97 -16.14 -6.37
C TYR A 66 3.24 -17.04 -5.39
N TRP A 67 2.36 -16.42 -4.62
CA TRP A 67 1.47 -17.13 -3.72
C TRP A 67 0.08 -16.52 -3.81
N SER A 68 -0.93 -17.36 -3.67
CA SER A 68 -2.31 -16.91 -3.72
C SER A 68 -3.14 -17.46 -2.56
N TYR A 69 -4.10 -16.65 -2.15
CA TYR A 69 -5.17 -17.01 -1.25
C TYR A 69 -6.48 -16.75 -2.00
N ASN A 70 -7.32 -17.78 -2.12
CA ASN A 70 -8.64 -17.65 -2.73
C ASN A 70 -9.70 -17.90 -1.68
N SER A 71 -10.71 -17.05 -1.63
CA SER A 71 -11.81 -17.21 -0.69
C SER A 71 -13.08 -16.56 -1.21
N SER A 72 -14.19 -16.87 -0.55
CA SER A 72 -15.46 -16.21 -0.73
C SER A 72 -15.97 -15.84 0.65
N PHE A 73 -16.19 -14.57 0.89
CA PHE A 73 -16.91 -14.14 2.09
C PHE A 73 -18.33 -13.78 1.68
N ASP A 74 -19.31 -14.46 2.28
CA ASP A 74 -20.74 -14.19 2.09
C ASP A 74 -21.14 -12.76 2.50
N LYS A 75 -20.27 -12.03 3.22
CA LYS A 75 -20.56 -10.71 3.79
C LYS A 75 -19.65 -9.56 3.35
N SER A 76 -18.32 -9.72 3.26
CA SER A 76 -17.41 -8.65 2.85
C SER A 76 -15.99 -9.14 2.53
N TYR A 77 -15.26 -8.40 1.69
CA TYR A 77 -13.81 -8.57 1.53
C TYR A 77 -13.08 -8.36 2.88
N PRO A 78 -11.80 -8.78 3.00
CA PRO A 78 -11.00 -8.58 4.19
C PRO A 78 -10.92 -7.10 4.56
N THR A 79 -11.36 -6.77 5.77
CA THR A 79 -11.27 -5.46 6.40
C THR A 79 -10.20 -5.50 7.48
N LYS A 80 -9.90 -4.37 8.11
CA LYS A 80 -8.91 -4.29 9.19
C LYS A 80 -9.11 -5.33 10.29
N ASN A 81 -10.37 -5.58 10.69
CA ASN A 81 -10.67 -6.50 11.81
C ASN A 81 -10.53 -8.00 11.42
N ASN A 82 -10.65 -8.32 10.13
CA ASN A 82 -10.61 -9.68 9.58
C ASN A 82 -9.63 -9.80 8.42
N CYS A 83 -8.48 -9.13 8.53
CA CYS A 83 -7.42 -9.14 7.53
C CYS A 83 -6.85 -10.56 7.30
N VAL A 84 -6.32 -10.81 6.10
CA VAL A 84 -5.72 -12.10 5.73
C VAL A 84 -4.23 -12.10 6.06
N VAL A 85 -3.83 -12.90 7.04
CA VAL A 85 -2.44 -13.03 7.48
C VAL A 85 -1.62 -13.77 6.43
N LEU A 86 -0.44 -13.25 6.09
CA LEU A 86 0.53 -13.89 5.19
C LEU A 86 1.28 -15.01 5.91
N ASN A 87 0.81 -16.25 5.78
CA ASN A 87 1.43 -17.44 6.34
C ASN A 87 1.18 -18.67 5.46
N GLU A 88 1.86 -19.78 5.75
CA GLU A 88 1.74 -21.05 5.01
C GLU A 88 0.30 -21.60 4.95
N LYS A 89 -0.50 -21.34 6.00
CA LYS A 89 -1.89 -21.80 6.08
C LYS A 89 -2.79 -21.10 5.05
N ASN A 90 -2.61 -19.80 4.86
CA ASN A 90 -3.40 -19.02 3.91
C ASN A 90 -2.78 -19.01 2.51
N PHE A 91 -1.45 -19.05 2.42
CA PHE A 91 -0.70 -18.95 1.17
C PHE A 91 0.14 -20.22 0.99
N ASN A 92 -0.39 -21.18 0.23
CA ASN A 92 0.25 -22.48 0.06
C ASN A 92 1.68 -22.34 -0.50
N GLY A 93 2.67 -22.96 0.14
CA GLY A 93 4.08 -22.90 -0.26
C GLY A 93 4.81 -21.59 0.09
N PHE A 94 4.17 -20.66 0.80
CA PHE A 94 4.82 -19.43 1.29
C PHE A 94 5.67 -19.71 2.52
N LYS A 95 7.00 -19.62 2.43
CA LYS A 95 7.87 -19.85 3.59
C LYS A 95 8.10 -18.58 4.43
N SER A 96 8.56 -17.52 3.77
CA SER A 96 8.92 -16.26 4.42
C SER A 96 9.16 -15.17 3.39
N LEU A 97 8.93 -13.92 3.79
CA LEU A 97 9.42 -12.76 3.07
C LEU A 97 10.93 -12.57 3.30
N LYS A 98 11.63 -12.05 2.29
CA LYS A 98 13.03 -11.64 2.36
C LYS A 98 13.11 -10.13 2.63
N GLU A 99 14.06 -9.72 3.45
CA GLU A 99 14.27 -8.30 3.75
C GLU A 99 14.75 -7.55 2.50
N ASN A 100 14.36 -6.27 2.39
CA ASN A 100 14.68 -5.37 1.28
C ASN A 100 14.37 -5.96 -0.11
N THR A 101 13.42 -6.89 -0.17
CA THR A 101 12.94 -7.50 -1.41
C THR A 101 11.59 -6.89 -1.77
N PRO A 102 11.39 -6.45 -3.03
CA PRO A 102 10.13 -5.88 -3.47
C PRO A 102 9.07 -6.96 -3.68
N TYR A 103 7.89 -6.73 -3.14
CA TYR A 103 6.71 -7.57 -3.31
C TYR A 103 5.53 -6.73 -3.78
N SER A 104 4.64 -7.34 -4.55
CA SER A 104 3.36 -6.75 -4.92
C SER A 104 2.24 -7.60 -4.37
N VAL A 105 1.33 -6.99 -3.61
CA VAL A 105 0.09 -7.65 -3.19
C VAL A 105 -1.07 -7.07 -3.96
N THR A 106 -1.82 -7.93 -4.64
CA THR A 106 -3.07 -7.57 -5.31
C THR A 106 -4.21 -8.28 -4.60
N LEU A 107 -5.22 -7.54 -4.17
CA LEU A 107 -6.48 -8.09 -3.70
C LEU A 107 -7.55 -7.73 -4.72
N GLY A 108 -8.29 -8.70 -5.24
CA GLY A 108 -9.34 -8.38 -6.19
C GLY A 108 -10.31 -9.50 -6.46
N GLY A 109 -11.43 -9.14 -7.06
CA GLY A 109 -12.38 -10.07 -7.64
C GLY A 109 -12.73 -9.67 -9.06
N VAL A 110 -13.97 -9.95 -9.47
CA VAL A 110 -14.38 -9.86 -10.88
C VAL A 110 -14.32 -8.44 -11.45
N LYS A 111 -14.66 -7.41 -10.65
CA LYS A 111 -14.84 -6.03 -11.15
C LYS A 111 -13.84 -5.03 -10.61
N THR A 112 -13.27 -5.32 -9.46
CA THR A 112 -12.44 -4.37 -8.70
C THR A 112 -11.22 -5.10 -8.18
N ALA A 113 -10.07 -4.46 -8.33
CA ALA A 113 -8.82 -4.88 -7.74
C ALA A 113 -8.16 -3.69 -7.06
N TYR A 114 -7.37 -4.01 -6.05
CA TYR A 114 -6.61 -3.15 -5.18
C TYR A 114 -5.18 -3.67 -5.22
N ASN A 115 -4.20 -2.78 -5.16
CA ASN A 115 -2.80 -3.19 -5.21
C ASN A 115 -1.94 -2.38 -4.26
N ARG A 116 -0.89 -2.99 -3.75
CA ARG A 116 0.20 -2.27 -3.10
C ARG A 116 1.52 -3.01 -3.28
N ASP A 117 2.53 -2.25 -3.70
CA ASP A 117 3.91 -2.69 -3.65
C ASP A 117 4.52 -2.35 -2.28
N PHE A 118 5.27 -3.28 -1.72
CA PHE A 118 5.89 -3.12 -0.41
C PHE A 118 7.19 -3.89 -0.30
N CYS A 119 7.97 -3.53 0.70
CA CYS A 119 9.09 -4.33 1.18
C CYS A 119 8.96 -4.56 2.69
N ILE A 120 9.85 -5.37 3.23
CA ILE A 120 10.00 -5.54 4.67
C ILE A 120 11.45 -5.35 5.09
N THR A 121 11.63 -4.92 6.33
CA THR A 121 12.94 -4.92 7.02
C THR A 121 12.73 -5.31 8.48
N ARG A 122 13.79 -5.69 9.19
CA ARG A 122 13.75 -5.87 10.65
C ARG A 122 14.51 -4.77 11.37
N ARG A 123 13.87 -4.19 12.39
CA ARG A 123 14.48 -3.21 13.30
C ARG A 123 14.18 -3.60 14.73
N SER A 124 15.22 -3.70 15.56
CA SER A 124 15.06 -4.10 16.96
C SER A 124 14.23 -5.39 17.12
N LYS A 125 14.49 -6.38 16.25
CA LYS A 125 13.79 -7.68 16.17
C LYS A 125 12.29 -7.61 15.82
N LYS A 126 11.78 -6.45 15.37
CA LYS A 126 10.41 -6.30 14.85
C LYS A 126 10.43 -6.08 13.36
N LEU A 127 9.48 -6.67 12.67
CA LEU A 127 9.24 -6.45 11.26
C LEU A 127 8.69 -5.03 11.06
N VAL A 128 9.10 -4.39 9.97
CA VAL A 128 8.64 -3.07 9.56
C VAL A 128 8.27 -3.14 8.09
N ILE A 129 7.08 -2.67 7.74
CA ILE A 129 6.64 -2.52 6.36
C ILE A 129 7.25 -1.24 5.78
N GLN A 130 7.85 -1.38 4.60
CA GLN A 130 8.45 -0.31 3.82
C GLN A 130 7.70 -0.12 2.51
N ASP A 131 7.75 1.09 1.97
CA ASP A 131 7.19 1.37 0.65
C ASP A 131 8.25 1.10 -0.43
N LEU A 132 7.83 0.64 -1.60
CA LEU A 132 8.69 0.55 -2.78
C LEU A 132 8.64 1.88 -3.54
N ARG A 133 9.77 2.55 -3.72
CA ARG A 133 9.89 3.76 -4.56
C ARG A 133 10.87 3.53 -5.69
N ALA A 134 10.35 3.54 -6.91
CA ALA A 134 11.06 3.13 -8.12
C ALA A 134 11.61 1.70 -8.00
N THR A 135 12.81 1.54 -7.44
CA THR A 135 13.48 0.24 -7.24
C THR A 135 13.99 0.04 -5.82
N GLN A 136 13.73 1.00 -4.92
CA GLN A 136 14.30 1.02 -3.57
C GLN A 136 13.21 0.84 -2.51
N CYS A 137 13.49 -0.02 -1.55
CA CYS A 137 12.71 -0.17 -0.33
C CYS A 137 13.05 0.98 0.61
N VAL A 138 12.06 1.80 0.93
CA VAL A 138 12.23 2.98 1.79
C VAL A 138 11.27 2.92 2.96
N ASP A 139 11.71 3.43 4.10
CA ASP A 139 10.81 3.57 5.23
C ASP A 139 9.63 4.46 4.86
N ARG A 140 8.45 4.02 5.28
CA ARG A 140 7.24 4.82 5.17
C ARG A 140 7.44 6.09 6.01
N LYS A 141 7.67 7.22 5.34
CA LYS A 141 7.63 8.52 6.01
C LYS A 141 6.19 8.74 6.47
N PRO A 142 5.94 9.04 7.76
CA PRO A 142 4.59 9.41 8.20
C PRO A 142 4.12 10.57 7.35
N SER A 143 2.88 10.50 6.86
CA SER A 143 2.32 11.61 6.10
C SER A 143 2.22 12.85 6.99
N PHE A 144 2.12 14.03 6.37
CA PHE A 144 1.86 15.27 7.09
C PHE A 144 0.66 15.13 8.05
N TRP A 145 -0.40 14.44 7.62
CA TRP A 145 -1.59 14.16 8.44
C TRP A 145 -1.34 13.18 9.59
N ASP A 146 -0.46 12.19 9.41
CA ASP A 146 -0.10 11.26 10.50
C ASP A 146 0.67 11.97 11.61
N ASN A 147 1.55 12.91 11.24
CA ASN A 147 2.24 13.76 12.21
C ASN A 147 1.31 14.77 12.85
N PHE A 148 0.38 15.35 12.08
CA PHE A 148 -0.64 16.27 12.60
C PHE A 148 -1.52 15.57 13.64
N LYS A 149 -2.02 14.36 13.37
CA LYS A 149 -2.83 13.59 14.33
C LYS A 149 -2.10 13.28 15.64
N LYS A 150 -0.79 13.05 15.59
CA LYS A 150 0.04 12.84 16.79
C LYS A 150 0.21 14.09 17.66
N LEU A 151 -0.07 15.27 17.12
CA LEU A 151 0.03 16.53 17.86
C LEU A 151 -1.22 16.82 18.72
N PHE A 152 -2.32 16.12 18.45
CA PHE A 152 -3.62 16.30 19.14
C PHE A 152 -4.02 15.07 19.98
N LEU A 153 -3.09 14.13 20.19
CA LEU A 153 -3.23 12.96 21.06
C LEU A 153 -2.19 12.99 22.18
#